data_AF-A0A357CI89-F1
#
_entry.id   AF-A0A357CI89-F1
#
_cell.length_a   1.000
_cell.length_b   1.000
_cell.length_c   1.000
_cell.angle_alpha   90.00
_cell.angle_beta   90.00
_cell.angle_gamma   90.00
#
_symmetry.space_group_name_H-M   'P 1'
#
loop_
_entity.id
_entity.type
_entity.pdbx_description
1 polymer ?
#
loop_
_entity_poly.entity_id
_entity_poly.type
_entity_poly.pdbx_seq_one_letter_code
_entity_poly.pdbx_strand_id
1 'polypeptide(L)' 'GGTESQDWAQMLERMYVRWAEGRDYKVEIIGEHYGEEAGVKAATVLVKGANAYGWLKTESGVHR' A
#
# COMPACT_ATOMS: atom_id res chain seq x y z
N GLY A 1 5.36 12.24 11.65
CA GLY A 1 4.00 12.72 11.36
C GLY A 1 4.10 13.94 10.46
N GLY A 2 3.13 14.23 9.60
CA GLY A 2 3.23 15.28 8.58
C GLY A 2 3.77 14.76 7.24
N THR A 3 4.45 15.61 6.47
CA THR A 3 4.94 15.30 5.10
C THR A 3 5.82 14.06 5.05
N GLU A 4 6.75 13.87 6.01
CA GLU A 4 7.60 12.67 6.05
C GLU A 4 6.81 11.36 6.20
N SER A 5 5.73 11.38 7.01
CA SER A 5 4.87 10.19 7.14
C SER A 5 4.02 9.94 5.90
N GLN A 6 3.72 10.97 5.10
CA GLN A 6 3.01 10.81 3.84
C GLN A 6 3.93 10.18 2.79
N ASP A 7 5.19 10.61 2.72
CA ASP A 7 6.20 9.99 1.84
C ASP A 7 6.46 8.53 2.25
N TRP A 8 6.57 8.25 3.56
CA TRP A 8 6.65 6.89 4.08
C TRP A 8 5.44 6.03 3.71
N ALA A 9 4.22 6.57 3.81
CA ALA A 9 3.01 5.86 3.39
C ALA A 9 3.06 5.50 1.90
N GLN A 10 3.59 6.39 1.04
CA GLN A 10 3.76 6.11 -0.38
C GLN A 10 4.86 5.05 -0.63
N MET A 11 5.91 5.03 0.18
CA MET A 11 6.92 3.96 0.13
C MET A 11 6.31 2.60 0.46
N LEU A 12 5.46 2.52 1.50
CA LEU A 12 4.76 1.29 1.87
C LEU A 12 3.79 0.82 0.79
N GLU A 13 3.02 1.73 0.20
CA GLU A 13 2.16 1.40 -0.94
C GLU A 13 2.98 0.76 -2.07
N ARG A 14 4.06 1.42 -2.51
CA ARG A 14 4.95 0.88 -3.56
C ARG A 14 5.53 -0.49 -3.17
N MET A 15 5.85 -0.69 -1.90
CA MET A 15 6.34 -1.99 -1.40
C MET A 15 5.31 -3.09 -1.58
N TYR A 16 4.05 -2.88 -1.16
CA TYR A 16 2.99 -3.88 -1.28
C TYR A 16 2.57 -4.13 -2.72
N VAL A 17 2.52 -3.09 -3.56
CA VAL A 17 2.23 -3.23 -5.00
C VAL A 17 3.29 -4.13 -5.65
N ARG A 18 4.58 -3.84 -5.43
CA ARG A 18 5.68 -4.66 -5.98
C ARG A 18 5.68 -6.09 -5.44
N TRP A 19 5.39 -6.25 -4.14
CA TRP A 19 5.28 -7.58 -3.52
C TRP A 19 4.16 -8.42 -4.15
N ALA A 20 3.03 -7.78 -4.47
CA ALA A 20 1.87 -8.43 -5.08
C ALA A 20 2.13 -8.75 -6.55
N GLU A 21 2.65 -7.81 -7.33
CA GLU A 21 3.03 -8.02 -8.74
C GLU A 21 4.09 -9.12 -8.86
N GLY A 22 5.09 -9.15 -7.97
CA GLY A 22 6.10 -10.20 -7.93
C GLY A 22 5.58 -11.60 -7.54
N ARG A 23 4.31 -11.71 -7.12
CA ARG A 23 3.60 -12.96 -6.83
C ARG A 23 2.52 -13.28 -7.88
N ASP A 24 2.55 -12.58 -9.01
CA ASP A 24 1.54 -12.69 -10.07
C ASP A 24 0.11 -12.36 -9.59
N TYR A 25 -0.02 -11.54 -8.54
CA TYR A 25 -1.31 -11.01 -8.13
C TYR A 25 -1.69 -9.81 -8.98
N LYS A 26 -2.98 -9.70 -9.31
CA LYS A 26 -3.52 -8.52 -9.95
C LYS A 26 -3.74 -7.43 -8.91
N VAL A 27 -3.16 -6.27 -9.13
CA VAL A 27 -3.30 -5.10 -8.26
C VAL A 27 -4.21 -4.07 -8.94
N GLU A 28 -5.08 -3.45 -8.15
CA GLU A 28 -5.97 -2.37 -8.59
C GLU A 28 -5.97 -1.26 -7.54
N ILE A 29 -5.63 -0.04 -7.93
CA ILE A 29 -5.72 1.13 -7.06
C ILE A 29 -7.17 1.60 -7.06
N ILE A 30 -7.81 1.53 -5.89
CA ILE A 30 -9.22 1.93 -5.69
C ILE A 30 -9.32 3.42 -5.39
N GLY A 31 -8.32 3.99 -4.73
CA GLY A 31 -8.25 5.43 -4.49
C GLY A 31 -6.97 5.84 -3.78
N GLU A 32 -6.47 7.02 -4.13
CA GLU A 32 -5.31 7.66 -3.51
C GLU A 32 -5.68 9.09 -3.13
N HIS A 33 -5.26 9.50 -1.94
CA HIS A 33 -5.35 10.86 -1.47
C HIS A 33 -3.94 11.37 -1.25
N TYR A 34 -3.47 12.23 -2.16
CA TYR A 34 -2.12 12.76 -2.12
C TYR A 34 -1.92 13.76 -0.96
N GLY A 35 -0.70 13.81 -0.45
CA GLY A 35 -0.22 14.89 0.41
C GLY A 35 -0.24 16.23 -0.31
N GLU A 36 -0.22 17.33 0.45
CA GLU A 36 -0.10 18.67 -0.14
C GLU A 36 1.30 18.93 -0.71
N GLU A 37 2.32 18.30 -0.12
CA GLU A 37 3.72 18.56 -0.46
C GLU A 37 4.42 17.29 -1.00
N ALA A 38 4.23 16.13 -0.35
CA ALA A 38 4.77 14.85 -0.81
C ALA A 38 3.93 13.66 -0.34
N GLY A 39 4.09 12.53 -1.04
CA GLY A 39 3.53 11.24 -0.65
C GLY A 39 2.00 11.17 -0.65
N VAL A 40 1.45 10.24 0.16
CA VAL A 40 0.01 9.99 0.26
C VAL A 40 -0.49 10.14 1.69
N LYS A 41 -1.63 10.82 1.86
CA LYS A 41 -2.41 10.86 3.11
C LYS A 41 -3.16 9.54 3.34
N ALA A 42 -3.62 8.91 2.26
CA ALA A 42 -4.29 7.60 2.28
C ALA A 42 -4.22 6.93 0.91
N ALA A 43 -4.18 5.60 0.87
CA ALA A 43 -4.29 4.80 -0.34
C ALA A 43 -5.13 3.55 -0.06
N THR A 44 -5.99 3.17 -1.01
CA THR A 44 -6.77 1.94 -0.99
C THR A 44 -6.39 1.09 -2.18
N VAL A 45 -5.82 -0.08 -1.94
CA VAL A 45 -5.36 -1.00 -2.96
C VAL A 45 -6.10 -2.34 -2.83
N LEU A 46 -6.58 -2.85 -3.95
CA LEU A 46 -7.22 -4.17 -4.04
C LEU A 46 -6.25 -5.17 -4.70
N VAL A 47 -5.87 -6.19 -3.94
CA VAL A 47 -5.01 -7.29 -4.41
C VAL A 47 -5.86 -8.53 -4.69
N LYS A 48 -5.88 -8.98 -5.94
CA LYS A 48 -6.65 -10.13 -6.43
C LYS A 48 -5.70 -11.29 -6.77
N GLY A 49 -5.89 -12.41 -6.08
CA GLY A 49 -5.11 -13.62 -6.29
C GLY A 49 -5.49 -14.72 -5.29
N ALA A 50 -5.04 -15.94 -5.56
CA ALA A 50 -5.27 -17.07 -4.66
C ALA A 50 -4.63 -16.81 -3.29
N ASN A 51 -5.43 -16.93 -2.22
CA ASN A 51 -5.01 -16.72 -0.84
C ASN A 51 -4.39 -15.33 -0.53
N ALA A 52 -4.68 -14.28 -1.32
CA ALA A 52 -4.11 -12.94 -1.12
C ALA A 52 -4.31 -12.42 0.32
N TYR A 53 -5.54 -12.55 0.86
CA TYR A 53 -5.83 -12.19 2.25
C TYR A 53 -5.04 -13.03 3.27
N GLY A 54 -4.87 -14.33 3.01
CA GLY A 54 -4.14 -15.24 3.91
C GLY A 54 -2.69 -14.82 4.13
N TRP A 55 -2.05 -14.27 3.10
CA TRP A 55 -0.71 -13.69 3.17
C TRP A 55 -0.67 -12.31 3.83
N LEU A 56 -1.61 -11.42 3.48
CA LEU A 56 -1.58 -10.03 3.92
C LEU A 56 -2.21 -9.79 5.31
N LYS A 57 -2.93 -10.76 5.87
CA LYS A 57 -3.61 -10.60 7.18
C LYS A 57 -2.67 -10.22 8.34
N THR A 58 -1.39 -10.58 8.26
CA THR A 58 -0.38 -10.29 9.29
C THR A 58 0.24 -8.90 9.16
N GLU A 59 0.01 -8.22 8.05
CA GLU A 59 0.58 -6.90 7.76
C GLU A 59 -0.21 -5.74 8.40
N SER A 60 -1.37 -6.06 9.01
CA SER A 60 -2.22 -5.09 9.67
C SER A 60 -1.57 -4.55 10.94
N GLY A 61 -1.24 -3.27 10.97
CA GLY A 61 -0.62 -2.62 12.11
C GLY A 61 -0.02 -1.26 11.79
N VAL A 62 0.66 -0.67 12.77
CA VAL A 62 1.45 0.56 12.58
C VAL A 62 2.88 0.16 12.20
N HIS A 63 3.35 0.67 11.07
CA HIS A 63 4.72 0.48 10.58
C HIS A 63 5.53 1.73 10.95
N ARG A 64 6.62 1.56 11.72
CA ARG A 64 7.46 2.65 12.24
C ARG A 64 8.85 2.63 11.63
#